data_AF-A0A918X1B9-F1
#
_entry.id   AF-A0A918X1B9-F1
#
_cell.length_a   1.000
_cell.length_b   1.000
_cell.length_c   1.000
_cell.angle_alpha   90.00
_cell.angle_beta   90.00
_cell.angle_gamma   90.00
#
_symmetry.space_group_name_H-M   'P 1'
#
loop_
_entity.id
_entity.type
_entity.pdbx_description
1 polymer ?
#
loop_
_entity_poly.entity_id
_entity_poly.type
_entity_poly.pdbx_seq_one_letter_code
_entity_poly.pdbx_strand_id
1 'polypeptide(L)' 'MNARKPRRPTPAPPEITYTNCRRCGTEIAGLDGRYACGVCGWTNHYSEGYRTLPTAQDDPDWTGPNCR' A
#
# COMPACT_ATOMS: atom_id res chain seq x y z
N MET A 1 -7.26 13.32 33.63
CA MET A 1 -7.81 13.91 32.39
C MET A 1 -7.21 13.13 31.23
N ASN A 2 -7.95 12.22 30.60
CA ASN A 2 -7.40 11.38 29.52
C ASN A 2 -7.68 12.06 28.18
N ALA A 3 -6.64 12.61 27.56
CA ALA A 3 -6.72 13.19 26.22
C ALA A 3 -7.03 12.07 25.20
N ARG A 4 -8.10 12.23 24.42
CA ARG A 4 -8.37 11.33 23.28
C ARG A 4 -7.34 11.60 22.19
N LYS A 5 -6.61 10.58 21.75
CA LYS A 5 -5.75 10.64 20.56
C LYS A 5 -6.61 11.13 19.37
N PRO A 6 -6.16 12.11 18.56
CA PRO A 6 -6.90 12.56 17.39
C PRO A 6 -7.04 11.40 16.38
N ARG A 7 -8.24 11.24 15.80
CA ARG A 7 -8.47 10.23 14.75
C ARG A 7 -7.73 10.65 13.48
N ARG A 8 -6.89 9.75 12.95
CA ARG A 8 -6.21 9.95 11.66
C ARG A 8 -7.26 10.04 10.54
N PRO A 9 -7.10 10.91 9.54
CA PRO A 9 -8.02 10.98 8.40
C PRO A 9 -8.10 9.62 7.70
N THR A 10 -9.31 9.19 7.32
CA THR A 10 -9.50 7.99 6.51
C THR A 10 -8.93 8.25 5.11
N PRO A 11 -8.03 7.40 4.59
CA PRO A 11 -7.54 7.54 3.23
C PRO A 11 -8.68 7.35 2.21
N ALA A 12 -8.52 7.93 1.02
CA ALA A 12 -9.45 7.72 -0.09
C ALA A 12 -9.61 6.23 -0.42
N PRO A 13 -10.79 5.77 -0.88
CA PRO A 13 -10.99 4.39 -1.30
C PRO A 13 -10.00 4.02 -2.41
N PRO A 14 -9.45 2.80 -2.43
CA PRO A 14 -8.49 2.37 -3.47
C PRO A 14 -9.14 2.34 -4.85
N GLU A 15 -8.34 2.61 -5.88
CA GLU A 15 -8.76 2.53 -7.28
C GLU A 15 -8.34 1.19 -7.90
N ILE A 16 -9.23 0.58 -8.70
CA ILE A 16 -8.89 -0.58 -9.52
C ILE A 16 -8.17 -0.08 -10.77
N THR A 17 -6.93 -0.53 -10.97
CA THR A 17 -6.12 -0.19 -12.15
C THR A 17 -5.71 -1.45 -12.90
N TYR A 18 -5.35 -1.32 -14.18
CA TYR A 18 -5.03 -2.44 -15.06
C TYR A 18 -3.63 -2.29 -15.66
N THR A 19 -2.96 -3.40 -15.93
CA THR A 19 -1.66 -3.44 -16.63
C THR A 19 -1.42 -4.82 -17.25
N ASN A 20 -0.34 -4.98 -18.02
CA ASN A 20 0.12 -6.28 -18.48
C ASN A 20 1.20 -6.83 -17.53
N CYS A 21 1.11 -8.12 -17.20
CA CYS A 21 2.10 -8.81 -16.39
C CYS A 21 3.48 -8.73 -17.06
N ARG A 22 4.49 -8.20 -16.35
CA ARG A 22 5.85 -8.06 -16.88
C ARG A 22 6.58 -9.38 -17.09
N ARG A 23 6.02 -10.50 -16.61
CA ARG A 23 6.58 -11.84 -16.76
C ARG A 23 5.91 -12.65 -17.87
N CYS A 24 4.58 -12.73 -17.88
CA CYS A 24 3.84 -13.58 -18.83
C CYS A 24 2.93 -12.83 -19.81
N GLY A 25 2.85 -11.50 -19.73
CA GLY A 25 2.07 -10.66 -20.63
C GLY A 25 0.56 -10.62 -20.38
N THR A 26 0.02 -11.46 -19.49
CA THR A 26 -1.41 -11.47 -19.15
C THR A 26 -1.88 -10.13 -18.61
N GLU A 27 -3.04 -9.64 -19.05
CA GLU A 27 -3.69 -8.47 -18.44
C GLU A 27 -4.12 -8.78 -17.01
N ILE A 28 -3.79 -7.89 -16.08
CA ILE A 28 -4.04 -8.03 -14.65
C ILE A 28 -4.64 -6.76 -14.09
N ALA A 29 -5.63 -6.93 -13.21
CA ALA A 29 -6.16 -5.88 -12.36
C ALA A 29 -5.35 -5.79 -11.05
N GLY A 30 -5.26 -4.60 -10.49
CA GLY A 30 -4.58 -4.31 -9.23
C GLY A 30 -5.21 -3.14 -8.50
N LEU A 31 -4.72 -2.84 -7.30
CA LEU A 31 -5.18 -1.70 -6.50
C LEU A 31 -4.09 -0.63 -6.46
N ASP A 32 -4.43 0.58 -6.90
CA ASP A 32 -3.53 1.74 -6.87
C ASP A 32 -2.13 1.44 -7.45
N GLY A 33 -2.07 0.70 -8.57
CA GLY A 33 -0.80 0.33 -9.22
C GLY A 33 -0.03 -0.82 -8.55
N ARG A 34 -0.66 -1.55 -7.63
CA ARG A 34 -0.09 -2.76 -6.99
C ARG A 34 -0.70 -3.99 -7.63
N TYR A 35 0.17 -4.84 -8.17
CA TYR A 35 -0.23 -5.91 -9.06
C TYR A 35 0.29 -7.26 -8.57
N ALA A 36 -0.59 -8.26 -8.62
CA ALA A 36 -0.26 -9.66 -8.40
C ALA A 36 -0.88 -10.50 -9.53
N CYS A 37 -0.05 -11.21 -10.27
CA CYS A 37 -0.49 -12.04 -11.37
C CYS A 37 -0.95 -13.41 -10.85
N GLY A 38 -2.25 -13.67 -10.93
CA GLY A 38 -2.83 -14.97 -10.57
C GLY A 38 -2.43 -16.12 -11.49
N VAL A 39 -1.79 -15.85 -12.64
CA VAL A 39 -1.38 -16.88 -13.61
C VAL A 39 0.04 -17.39 -13.34
N CYS A 40 1.02 -16.49 -13.21
CA CYS A 40 2.44 -16.86 -13.11
C CYS A 40 3.10 -16.50 -11.76
N GLY A 41 2.32 -15.97 -10.81
CA GLY A 41 2.77 -15.63 -9.46
C GLY A 41 3.66 -14.39 -9.36
N TRP A 42 3.85 -13.64 -10.45
CA TRP A 42 4.62 -12.40 -10.41
C TRP A 42 3.90 -11.31 -9.62
N THR A 43 4.64 -10.56 -8.80
CA THR A 43 4.18 -9.34 -8.12
C THR A 43 5.16 -8.21 -8.38
N ASN A 44 4.68 -6.96 -8.51
CA ASN A 44 5.59 -5.81 -8.56
C ASN A 44 6.14 -5.47 -7.17
N HIS A 45 7.20 -4.66 -7.12
CA HIS A 45 7.72 -4.17 -5.85
C HIS A 45 6.71 -3.23 -5.20
N TYR A 46 6.57 -3.29 -3.88
CA TYR A 46 5.55 -2.52 -3.16
C TYR A 46 5.76 -0.99 -3.29
N SER A 47 6.96 -0.51 -3.58
CA SER A 47 7.18 0.93 -3.79
C SER A 47 6.68 1.44 -5.14
N GLU A 48 6.30 0.56 -6.06
CA GLU A 48 5.86 0.93 -7.41
C GLU A 48 4.37 1.31 -7.50
N GLY A 49 3.62 1.19 -6.41
CA GLY A 49 2.23 1.64 -6.36
C GLY A 49 2.10 3.17 -6.46
N TYR A 50 0.95 3.65 -6.89
CA TYR A 50 0.67 5.06 -7.15
C TYR A 50 0.48 5.87 -5.87
N ARG A 51 0.10 5.20 -4.78
CA ARG A 51 -0.05 5.82 -3.47
C ARG A 51 1.27 5.88 -2.72
N THR A 52 1.55 7.07 -2.19
CA THR A 52 2.61 7.28 -1.21
C THR A 52 2.45 6.30 -0.07
N LEU A 53 3.54 5.62 0.27
CA LEU A 53 3.57 4.68 1.37
C LEU A 53 3.44 5.42 2.71
N PRO A 54 2.78 4.80 3.72
CA PRO A 54 2.79 5.32 5.08
C PRO A 54 4.23 5.46 5.60
N THR A 55 4.48 6.52 6.35
CA THR A 55 5.72 6.68 7.10
C THR A 55 5.69 5.87 8.40
N ALA A 56 6.83 5.72 9.07
CA ALA A 56 6.87 5.08 10.38
C ALA A 56 5.98 5.81 11.40
N GLN A 57 5.92 7.14 11.34
CA GLN A 57 5.11 7.99 12.22
C GLN A 57 3.61 7.79 12.02
N ASP A 58 3.20 7.21 10.88
CA ASP A 58 1.81 6.95 10.56
C ASP A 58 1.31 5.64 11.17
N ASP A 59 2.22 4.80 11.68
CA ASP A 59 1.90 3.56 12.37
C ASP A 59 1.28 3.86 13.76
N PRO A 60 0.09 3.31 14.09
CA PRO A 60 -0.51 3.46 15.41
C PRO A 60 0.38 3.03 16.58
N ASP A 61 1.25 2.06 16.33
CA ASP A 61 2.17 1.44 17.29
C ASP A 61 3.56 2.11 17.26
N TRP A 62 3.72 3.21 16.52
CA TRP A 62 4.97 3.98 16.50
C TRP A 62 5.31 4.55 17.89
N THR A 63 6.46 4.14 18.40
CA THR A 63 6.94 4.42 19.77
C THR A 63 8.06 5.47 19.80
N GLY A 64 8.27 6.20 18.69
CA GLY A 64 9.31 7.22 18.56
C GLY A 64 10.62 6.69 17.93
N PRO A 65 11.63 7.54 17.72
CA PRO A 65 12.89 7.16 17.06
C PRO A 65 13.76 6.20 17.89
N ASN A 66 13.38 5.92 19.14
CA ASN A 66 14.15 5.12 20.09
C ASN A 66 13.50 3.76 20.39
N CYS A 67 12.65 3.24 19.48
CA CYS A 67 12.22 1.84 19.54
C CYS A 67 13.45 0.92 19.43
N ARG A 68 14.00 0.49 20.57
CA ARG A 68 14.93 -0.62 20.71
C ARG A 68 14.23 -1.77 21.40
#